data_AF-A0A0C9YLS5-F1
#
_entry.id   AF-A0A0C9YLS5-F1
#
_cell.length_a   1.000
_cell.length_b   1.000
_cell.length_c   1.000
_cell.angle_alpha   90.00
_cell.angle_beta   90.00
_cell.angle_gamma   90.00
#
_symmetry.space_group_name_H-M   'P 1'
#
loop_
_entity.id
_entity.type
_entity.pdbx_description
1 polymer ?
#
loop_
_entity_poly.entity_id
_entity_poly.type
_entity_poly.pdbx_seq_one_letter_code
_entity_poly.pdbx_strand_id
1 'polypeptide(L)'
;MVADLGEAIEFGRAAMKLRAQGHPSRGEYLHNVACNLRKRFMKQAATQDLEEAIELLRSALELRPAGHPDRSSSLDELVFCLSRRRDKYRVVEDLEAAVTLGREILELCPQGHPNRAAFLHNLAQCLADRF
;
A
#
# COMPACT_ATOMS: atom_id res chain seq x y z
N MET A 1 -18.36 10.31 -6.06
CA MET A 1 -18.00 11.59 -5.40
C MET A 1 -17.01 11.31 -4.25
N VAL A 2 -16.40 12.33 -3.61
CA VAL A 2 -15.57 12.08 -2.40
C VAL A 2 -16.43 11.58 -1.23
N ALA A 3 -17.71 11.95 -1.18
CA ALA A 3 -18.68 11.40 -0.23
C ALA A 3 -18.76 9.87 -0.32
N ASP A 4 -18.91 9.31 -1.53
CA ASP A 4 -18.96 7.85 -1.74
C ASP A 4 -17.66 7.14 -1.29
N LEU A 5 -16.50 7.81 -1.41
CA LEU A 5 -15.23 7.27 -0.88
C LEU A 5 -15.24 7.25 0.66
N GLY A 6 -15.78 8.29 1.30
CA GLY A 6 -15.93 8.33 2.74
C GLY A 6 -16.85 7.21 3.24
N GLU A 7 -17.98 7.01 2.58
CA GLU A 7 -18.93 5.95 2.90
C GLU A 7 -18.32 4.55 2.70
N ALA A 8 -17.58 4.34 1.60
CA ALA A 8 -16.88 3.09 1.35
C ALA A 8 -15.82 2.76 2.41
N ILE A 9 -15.10 3.77 2.93
CA ILE A 9 -14.13 3.62 4.02
C ILE A 9 -14.86 3.21 5.31
N GLU A 10 -15.96 3.88 5.65
CA GLU A 10 -16.73 3.57 6.86
C GLU A 10 -17.31 2.15 6.83
N PHE A 11 -17.89 1.73 5.72
CA PHE A 11 -18.38 0.35 5.57
C PHE A 11 -17.25 -0.68 5.65
N GLY A 12 -16.08 -0.39 5.06
CA GLY A 12 -14.91 -1.26 5.17
C GLY A 12 -14.41 -1.39 6.61
N ARG A 13 -14.35 -0.28 7.36
CA ARG A 13 -14.00 -0.28 8.80
C ARG A 13 -15.01 -1.06 9.63
N ALA A 14 -16.31 -0.89 9.36
CA ALA A 14 -17.36 -1.64 10.04
C ALA A 14 -17.22 -3.16 9.77
N ALA A 15 -16.98 -3.56 8.52
CA ALA A 15 -16.75 -4.95 8.16
C ALA A 15 -15.53 -5.56 8.89
N MET A 16 -14.46 -4.78 9.06
CA MET A 16 -13.27 -5.20 9.81
C MET A 16 -13.52 -5.40 11.30
N LYS A 17 -14.45 -4.64 11.90
CA LYS A 17 -14.85 -4.80 13.32
C LYS A 17 -15.72 -6.04 13.54
N LEU A 18 -16.53 -6.41 12.53
CA LEU A 18 -17.46 -7.54 12.62
C LEU A 18 -16.79 -8.90 12.38
N ARG A 19 -15.64 -8.95 11.70
CA ARG A 19 -14.94 -10.20 11.40
C ARG A 19 -13.75 -10.44 12.33
N ALA A 20 -13.65 -11.66 12.84
CA ALA A 20 -12.55 -12.11 13.67
C ALA A 20 -11.19 -11.95 12.96
N GLN A 21 -10.12 -11.74 13.73
CA GLN A 21 -8.77 -11.54 13.21
C GLN A 21 -8.27 -12.68 12.31
N GLY A 22 -8.80 -13.90 12.46
CA GLY A 22 -8.42 -15.08 11.65
C GLY A 22 -9.22 -15.32 10.37
N HIS A 23 -10.12 -14.42 9.96
CA HIS A 23 -10.93 -14.64 8.76
C HIS A 23 -10.04 -14.64 7.48
N PRO A 24 -10.15 -15.64 6.58
CA PRO A 24 -9.28 -15.75 5.39
C PRO A 24 -9.24 -14.48 4.51
N SER A 25 -10.40 -13.85 4.26
CA SER A 25 -10.49 -12.60 3.49
C SER A 25 -10.08 -11.33 4.24
N ARG A 26 -9.55 -11.41 5.47
CA ARG A 26 -9.18 -10.19 6.24
C ARG A 26 -8.12 -9.36 5.52
N GLY A 27 -7.13 -9.99 4.89
CA GLY A 27 -6.11 -9.30 4.11
C GLY A 27 -6.71 -8.50 2.94
N GLU A 28 -7.77 -9.01 2.32
CA GLU A 28 -8.51 -8.32 1.25
C GLU A 28 -9.21 -7.05 1.74
N TYR A 29 -9.91 -7.12 2.88
CA TYR A 29 -10.57 -5.94 3.45
C TYR A 29 -9.57 -4.84 3.82
N LEU A 30 -8.47 -5.21 4.45
CA LEU A 30 -7.38 -4.28 4.79
C LEU A 30 -6.86 -3.57 3.54
N HIS A 31 -6.56 -4.34 2.49
CA HIS A 31 -6.10 -3.81 1.22
C HIS A 31 -7.12 -2.86 0.57
N ASN A 32 -8.40 -3.25 0.52
CA ASN A 32 -9.45 -2.46 -0.12
C ASN A 32 -9.71 -1.12 0.60
N VAL A 33 -9.70 -1.14 1.93
CA VAL A 33 -9.84 0.10 2.73
C VAL A 33 -8.63 1.01 2.49
N ALA A 34 -7.41 0.46 2.48
CA ALA A 34 -6.21 1.23 2.17
C ALA A 34 -6.27 1.87 0.78
N CYS A 35 -6.74 1.15 -0.24
CA CYS A 35 -6.92 1.71 -1.58
C CYS A 35 -7.92 2.87 -1.61
N ASN A 36 -9.01 2.80 -0.84
CA ASN A 36 -9.98 3.87 -0.76
C ASN A 36 -9.43 5.10 -0.02
N LEU A 37 -8.68 4.89 1.06
CA LEU A 37 -7.96 5.94 1.77
C LEU A 37 -6.93 6.64 0.86
N ARG A 38 -6.12 5.88 0.12
CA ARG A 38 -5.19 6.44 -0.88
C ARG A 38 -5.93 7.27 -1.93
N LYS A 39 -7.05 6.77 -2.47
CA LYS A 39 -7.86 7.52 -3.43
C LYS A 39 -8.40 8.83 -2.84
N ARG A 40 -8.80 8.83 -1.57
CA ARG A 40 -9.28 10.04 -0.87
C ARG A 40 -8.12 11.00 -0.61
N PHE A 41 -6.97 10.52 -0.18
CA PHE A 41 -5.73 11.31 -0.07
C PHE A 41 -5.38 12.00 -1.39
N MET A 42 -5.42 11.30 -2.52
CA MET A 42 -5.11 11.91 -3.83
C MET A 42 -6.09 13.04 -4.21
N LYS A 43 -7.30 13.07 -3.64
CA LYS A 43 -8.31 14.09 -3.91
C LYS A 43 -8.31 15.24 -2.90
N GLN A 44 -7.95 14.97 -1.65
CA GLN A 44 -8.10 15.92 -0.55
C GLN A 44 -6.79 16.26 0.18
N ALA A 45 -5.69 15.60 -0.19
CA ALA A 45 -4.38 15.69 0.48
C ALA A 45 -4.41 15.42 2.00
N ALA A 46 -5.44 14.70 2.49
CA ALA A 46 -5.65 14.34 3.88
C ALA A 46 -4.60 13.32 4.35
N THR A 47 -3.63 13.76 5.13
CA THR A 47 -2.43 12.97 5.47
C THR A 47 -2.71 11.80 6.39
N GLN A 48 -3.73 11.94 7.24
CA GLN A 48 -4.23 10.86 8.09
C GLN A 48 -4.67 9.65 7.24
N ASP A 49 -5.27 9.87 6.07
CA ASP A 49 -5.65 8.77 5.18
C ASP A 49 -4.44 8.03 4.65
N LEU A 50 -3.36 8.76 4.36
CA LEU A 50 -2.12 8.16 3.86
C LEU A 50 -1.43 7.33 4.94
N GLU A 51 -1.40 7.82 6.17
CA GLU A 51 -0.84 7.10 7.33
C GLU A 51 -1.62 5.83 7.63
N GLU A 52 -2.95 5.92 7.69
CA GLU A 52 -3.81 4.76 7.93
C GLU A 52 -3.71 3.73 6.78
N ALA A 53 -3.63 4.18 5.52
CA ALA A 53 -3.42 3.28 4.39
C ALA A 53 -2.12 2.47 4.54
N ILE A 54 -1.03 3.10 4.99
CA ILE A 54 0.27 2.44 5.23
C ILE A 54 0.14 1.37 6.31
N GLU A 55 -0.51 1.68 7.44
CA GLU A 55 -0.72 0.73 8.52
C GLU A 55 -1.55 -0.48 8.07
N LEU A 56 -2.66 -0.24 7.38
CA LEU A 56 -3.53 -1.30 6.87
C LEU A 56 -2.81 -2.20 5.86
N LEU A 57 -1.98 -1.63 4.98
CA LEU A 57 -1.20 -2.40 4.00
C LEU A 57 -0.12 -3.25 4.66
N ARG A 58 0.53 -2.74 5.71
CA ARG A 58 1.48 -3.54 6.52
C ARG A 58 0.76 -4.73 7.16
N SER A 59 -0.39 -4.52 7.80
CA SER A 59 -1.19 -5.61 8.35
C SER A 59 -1.70 -6.58 7.27
N ALA A 60 -2.03 -6.09 6.07
CA ALA A 60 -2.42 -6.97 4.97
C ALA A 60 -1.26 -7.87 4.51
N LEU A 61 -0.02 -7.38 4.55
CA LEU A 61 1.18 -8.15 4.19
C LEU A 61 1.55 -9.20 5.23
N GLU A 62 1.27 -8.97 6.51
CA GLU A 62 1.40 -10.00 7.56
C GLU A 62 0.48 -11.19 7.29
N LEU A 63 -0.68 -10.97 6.67
CA LEU A 63 -1.65 -11.99 6.30
C LEU A 63 -1.41 -12.61 4.91
N ARG A 64 -0.46 -12.07 4.13
CA ARG A 64 -0.15 -12.51 2.76
C ARG A 64 1.31 -12.93 2.67
N PRO A 65 1.68 -14.14 3.13
CA PRO A 65 3.06 -14.61 3.14
C PRO A 65 3.66 -14.68 1.72
N ALA A 66 4.98 -14.88 1.64
CA ALA A 66 5.66 -15.06 0.36
C ALA A 66 4.98 -16.17 -0.49
N GLY A 67 4.75 -15.88 -1.78
CA GLY A 67 4.00 -16.76 -2.68
C GLY A 67 2.48 -16.57 -2.67
N HIS A 68 1.91 -15.77 -1.76
CA HIS A 68 0.48 -15.44 -1.79
C HIS A 68 0.15 -14.61 -3.06
N PRO A 69 -0.92 -14.96 -3.82
CA PRO A 69 -1.23 -14.34 -5.10
C PRO A 69 -1.42 -12.80 -5.00
N ASP A 70 -2.07 -12.34 -3.93
CA ASP A 70 -2.33 -10.91 -3.74
C ASP A 70 -1.22 -10.14 -2.97
N ARG A 71 -0.08 -10.77 -2.67
CA ARG A 71 1.00 -10.10 -1.92
C ARG A 71 1.58 -8.95 -2.74
N SER A 72 1.82 -9.17 -4.04
CA SER A 72 2.38 -8.16 -4.95
C SER A 72 1.52 -6.90 -5.02
N SER A 73 0.19 -7.04 -5.05
CA SER A 73 -0.75 -5.91 -5.06
C SER A 73 -0.69 -5.09 -3.76
N SER A 74 -0.56 -5.74 -2.59
CA SER A 74 -0.36 -5.01 -1.33
C SER A 74 0.98 -4.30 -1.28
N LEU A 75 2.04 -4.93 -1.79
CA LEU A 75 3.37 -4.33 -1.82
C LEU A 75 3.38 -3.09 -2.74
N ASP A 76 2.78 -3.15 -3.92
CA ASP A 76 2.67 -2.02 -4.86
C ASP A 76 2.01 -0.81 -4.20
N GLU A 77 0.84 -1.02 -3.61
CA GLU A 77 0.09 0.04 -2.95
C GLU A 77 0.87 0.64 -1.77
N LEU A 78 1.61 -0.20 -1.02
CA LEU A 78 2.43 0.25 0.09
C LEU A 78 3.61 1.10 -0.38
N VAL A 79 4.30 0.67 -1.44
CA VAL A 79 5.39 1.45 -2.07
C VAL A 79 4.86 2.80 -2.53
N PHE A 80 3.70 2.85 -3.19
CA PHE A 80 3.08 4.11 -3.58
C PHE A 80 2.84 5.03 -2.39
N CYS A 81 2.24 4.51 -1.31
CA CYS A 81 1.90 5.32 -0.14
C CYS A 81 3.16 5.84 0.56
N LEU A 82 4.21 5.02 0.69
CA LEU A 82 5.50 5.41 1.26
C LEU A 82 6.19 6.49 0.41
N SER A 83 6.21 6.35 -0.92
CA SER A 83 6.75 7.38 -1.82
C SER A 83 6.02 8.71 -1.65
N ARG A 84 4.68 8.71 -1.55
CA ARG A 84 3.90 9.93 -1.31
C ARG A 84 4.15 10.55 0.06
N ARG A 85 4.29 9.72 1.10
CA ARG A 85 4.57 10.22 2.46
C ARG A 85 5.95 10.87 2.50
N ARG A 86 6.94 10.24 1.87
CA ARG A 86 8.27 10.79 1.69
C ARG A 86 8.26 12.11 0.91
N ASP A 87 7.57 12.19 -0.23
CA ASP A 87 7.52 13.44 -1.02
C ASP A 87 6.95 14.61 -0.20
N LYS A 88 6.02 14.32 0.71
CA LYS A 88 5.38 15.32 1.57
C LYS A 88 6.19 15.68 2.82
N TYR A 89 6.85 14.72 3.45
CA TYR A 89 7.46 14.88 4.77
C TYR A 89 8.99 14.71 4.81
N ARG A 90 9.62 14.32 3.69
CA ARG A 90 11.06 14.02 3.59
C ARG A 90 11.55 13.02 4.65
N VAL A 91 10.69 12.05 5.02
CA VAL A 91 11.01 11.01 6.01
C VAL A 91 11.99 10.02 5.38
N VAL A 92 13.20 9.93 5.94
CA VAL A 92 14.29 9.10 5.41
C VAL A 92 14.03 7.61 5.66
N GLU A 93 13.39 7.27 6.77
CA GLU A 93 13.03 5.90 7.13
C GLU A 93 12.07 5.26 6.12
N ASP A 94 11.21 6.08 5.50
CA ASP A 94 10.30 5.64 4.45
C ASP A 94 11.03 5.29 3.16
N LEU A 95 12.17 5.94 2.90
CA LEU A 95 13.00 5.67 1.75
C LEU A 95 13.62 4.27 1.84
N GLU A 96 14.21 3.92 2.98
CA GLU A 96 14.80 2.59 3.19
C GLU A 96 13.74 1.49 3.16
N ALA A 97 12.56 1.75 3.72
CA ALA A 97 11.43 0.83 3.65
C ALA A 97 10.96 0.64 2.20
N ALA A 98 10.80 1.71 1.42
CA ALA A 98 10.40 1.64 0.01
C ALA A 98 11.44 0.92 -0.87
N VAL A 99 12.73 1.13 -0.62
CA VAL A 99 13.81 0.41 -1.33
C VAL A 99 13.78 -1.08 -1.03
N THR A 100 13.61 -1.45 0.24
CA THR A 100 13.53 -2.86 0.66
C THR A 100 12.34 -3.57 0.00
N LEU A 101 11.16 -2.96 0.08
CA LEU A 101 9.93 -3.51 -0.51
C LEU A 101 10.00 -3.55 -2.05
N GLY A 102 10.57 -2.51 -2.68
CA GLY A 102 10.74 -2.46 -4.13
C GLY A 102 11.64 -3.58 -4.65
N ARG A 103 12.69 -3.96 -3.91
CA ARG A 103 13.53 -5.12 -4.25
C ARG A 103 12.75 -6.43 -4.11
N GLU A 104 11.99 -6.60 -3.03
CA GLU A 104 11.15 -7.79 -2.82
C GLU A 104 10.15 -7.98 -3.97
N ILE A 105 9.46 -6.91 -4.39
CA ILE A 105 8.51 -6.99 -5.51
C ILE A 105 9.20 -7.46 -6.81
N LEU A 106 10.43 -7.02 -7.07
CA LEU A 106 11.18 -7.41 -8.26
C LEU A 106 11.67 -8.85 -8.24
N GLU A 107 11.85 -9.45 -7.06
CA GLU A 107 12.11 -10.89 -6.92
C GLU A 107 10.83 -11.70 -7.18
N LEU A 108 9.67 -11.18 -6.74
CA LEU A 108 8.37 -11.84 -6.91
C LEU A 108 7.79 -11.71 -8.34
N CYS A 109 8.19 -10.69 -9.09
CA CYS A 109 7.62 -10.40 -10.41
C CYS A 109 8.59 -10.82 -11.54
N PRO A 110 8.34 -11.89 -12.31
CA PRO A 110 9.22 -12.28 -13.41
C PRO A 110 9.28 -11.21 -14.53
N GLN A 111 10.24 -11.34 -15.45
CA GLN A 111 10.51 -10.33 -16.49
C GLN A 111 9.29 -9.97 -17.36
N GLY A 112 8.33 -10.89 -17.52
CA GLY A 112 7.07 -10.65 -18.26
C GLY A 112 5.92 -10.08 -17.43
N HIS A 113 6.10 -9.78 -16.15
CA HIS A 113 5.02 -9.28 -15.30
C HIS A 113 4.58 -7.86 -15.73
N PRO A 114 3.28 -7.61 -15.99
CA PRO A 114 2.79 -6.35 -16.54
C PRO A 114 3.22 -5.10 -15.75
N ASN A 115 3.28 -5.21 -14.41
CA ASN A 115 3.61 -4.09 -13.54
C ASN A 115 5.12 -3.96 -13.24
N ARG A 116 5.99 -4.85 -13.78
CA ARG A 116 7.43 -4.84 -13.46
C ARG A 116 8.11 -3.52 -13.81
N ALA A 117 7.72 -2.90 -14.92
CA ALA A 117 8.26 -1.60 -15.34
C ALA A 117 7.96 -0.50 -14.32
N ALA A 118 6.76 -0.46 -13.76
CA ALA A 118 6.38 0.50 -12.72
C ALA A 118 7.19 0.29 -11.43
N PHE A 119 7.41 -0.97 -11.04
CA PHE A 119 8.25 -1.29 -9.87
C PHE A 119 9.71 -0.85 -10.06
N LEU A 120 10.28 -1.09 -11.24
CA LEU A 120 11.63 -0.64 -11.58
C LEU A 120 11.73 0.89 -11.53
N HIS A 121 10.73 1.60 -12.07
CA HIS A 121 10.68 3.06 -12.04
C HIS A 121 10.62 3.60 -10.61
N ASN A 122 9.72 3.08 -9.78
CA ASN A 122 9.57 3.51 -8.39
C ASN A 122 10.83 3.23 -7.56
N LEU A 123 11.45 2.06 -7.75
CA LEU A 123 12.71 1.73 -7.08
C LEU A 123 13.86 2.63 -7.54
N ALA A 124 13.96 2.91 -8.84
CA ALA A 124 14.98 3.81 -9.37
C ALA A 124 14.84 5.21 -8.77
N GLN A 125 13.62 5.73 -8.65
CA GLN A 125 13.35 7.02 -8.00
C GLN A 125 13.74 6.99 -6.51
N CYS A 126 13.40 5.92 -5.79
CA CYS A 126 13.81 5.78 -4.39
C CYS A 126 15.34 5.70 -4.22
N LEU A 127 16.05 5.05 -5.14
CA LEU A 127 17.52 4.99 -5.10
C LEU A 127 18.15 6.33 -5.48
N ALA A 128 17.57 7.06 -6.43
CA ALA A 128 18.03 8.40 -6.82
C ALA A 128 17.90 9.39 -5.66
N ASP A 129 16.77 9.37 -4.95
CA ASP A 129 16.51 10.27 -3.82
C ASP A 129 17.32 9.95 -2.55
N ARG A 130 18.09 8.84 -2.56
CA ARG A 130 18.98 8.43 -1.47
C ARG A 130 20.32 9.17 -1.50
N PHE A 131 20.69 9.76 -2.64
CA PHE A 131 21.96 10.46 -2.88
C PHE A 131 21.71 11.91 -3.30
#